data_AF-A0A7R6PDE8-F1
#
_entry.id   AF-A0A7R6PDE8-F1
#
_cell.length_a   1.000
_cell.length_b   1.000
_cell.length_c   1.000
_cell.angle_alpha   90.00
_cell.angle_beta   90.00
_cell.angle_gamma   90.00
#
_symmetry.space_group_name_H-M   'P 1'
#
loop_
_entity.id
_entity.type
_entity.pdbx_description
1 polymer ?
#
loop_
_entity_poly.entity_id
_entity_poly.type
_entity_poly.pdbx_seq_one_letter_code
_entity_poly.pdbx_strand_id
1 'polypeptide(L)'
;MKGFIKFFLVLTMFFPICTYLTPFSPQYKGNILIVSPDGDDVNGDGSVDNPFKTLDTALFYAKQGDTVYLRGGVYPIEVNIDVSGNSRNPITISSYPGEHAIFDGTIDENSDSNPPKFRITGDYLIVENIEVRNGGSDGVLLTEGASHNILKNIKVHHCYFAGIEIENGAGYNLVLNCDSYMNCDYRETHGEHADGFGVKFNVGRGNVLKGCRAWNNSDDGFDMWEANNKVTIEYCIAWGNGFDSWGIGGDFAGDGNGFKLGPGGHLIHHCIAFLNASRGFDFNDAEESLYVYNNSSYKNPVGFNFPDGKHVLKNNLSFRDGRNTVGMECVQERNSWQYDSVSESAFVSLDYSVVIGERKADGSIPQNNFFKPSLYSPYIDKGVDVGLLYYGNAPEIGAVEIRIFRIIIPKDPLTTPALLF
;
A
#
# COMPACT_ATOMS: atom_id res chain seq x y z
N MET A 1 41.29 70.67 -1.90
CA MET A 1 41.37 69.19 -2.04
C MET A 1 39.94 68.67 -2.01
N LYS A 2 39.25 68.64 -3.16
CA LYS A 2 39.05 67.50 -4.07
C LYS A 2 38.40 66.29 -3.38
N GLY A 3 37.10 66.11 -3.61
CA GLY A 3 36.33 64.91 -3.26
C GLY A 3 35.18 64.73 -4.26
N PHE A 4 35.26 63.67 -5.06
CA PHE A 4 34.50 63.39 -6.28
C PHE A 4 32.99 63.15 -6.05
N ILE A 5 32.15 63.75 -6.91
CA ILE A 5 30.77 63.30 -7.15
C ILE A 5 30.83 62.15 -8.16
N LYS A 6 30.47 60.93 -7.74
CA LYS A 6 30.25 59.79 -8.65
C LYS A 6 28.80 59.82 -9.16
N PHE A 7 28.63 60.08 -10.44
CA PHE A 7 27.39 59.79 -11.18
C PHE A 7 27.26 58.27 -11.35
N PHE A 8 26.20 57.67 -10.81
CA PHE A 8 25.79 56.31 -11.19
C PHE A 8 24.85 56.41 -12.38
N LEU A 9 25.31 55.96 -13.54
CA LEU A 9 24.51 55.78 -14.74
C LEU A 9 23.74 54.47 -14.59
N VAL A 10 22.42 54.52 -14.38
CA VAL A 10 21.55 53.33 -14.40
C VAL A 10 21.24 53.03 -15.87
N LEU A 11 21.93 52.03 -16.43
CA LEU A 11 21.64 51.49 -17.75
C LEU A 11 20.45 50.52 -17.64
N THR A 12 19.24 50.97 -17.98
CA THR A 12 18.07 50.09 -18.06
C THR A 12 18.17 49.20 -19.30
N MET A 13 18.57 47.93 -19.11
CA MET A 13 18.45 46.89 -20.14
C MET A 13 16.97 46.47 -20.26
N PHE A 14 16.36 46.76 -21.40
CA PHE A 14 15.08 46.18 -21.80
C PHE A 14 15.31 44.73 -22.25
N PHE A 15 14.92 43.75 -21.43
CA PHE A 15 14.72 42.37 -21.90
C PHE A 15 13.34 42.30 -22.58
N PRO A 16 13.22 41.84 -23.83
CA PRO A 16 11.92 41.57 -24.42
C PRO A 16 11.30 40.40 -23.66
N ILE A 17 10.17 40.65 -22.99
CA ILE A 17 9.34 39.60 -22.40
C ILE A 17 8.71 38.85 -23.57
N CYS A 18 9.36 37.76 -23.98
CA CYS A 18 8.77 36.78 -24.88
C CYS A 18 7.75 35.99 -24.05
N THR A 19 6.49 36.40 -24.07
CA THR A 19 5.39 35.63 -23.47
C THR A 19 5.22 34.36 -24.30
N TYR A 20 5.85 33.26 -23.88
CA TYR A 20 5.44 31.92 -24.28
C TYR A 20 4.06 31.68 -23.68
N LEU A 21 3.01 31.98 -24.45
CA LEU A 21 1.68 31.41 -24.19
C LEU A 21 1.83 29.91 -24.41
N THR A 22 2.00 29.15 -23.33
CA THR A 22 1.77 27.71 -23.39
C THR A 22 0.31 27.54 -23.80
N PRO A 23 0.00 26.80 -24.88
CA PRO A 23 -1.38 26.48 -25.19
C PRO A 23 -1.95 25.75 -23.98
N PHE A 24 -2.99 26.33 -23.38
CA PHE A 24 -3.79 25.67 -22.36
C PHE A 24 -4.48 24.50 -23.05
N SER A 25 -3.87 23.32 -23.00
CA SER A 25 -4.53 22.09 -23.44
C SER A 25 -5.79 21.94 -22.60
N PRO A 26 -6.99 21.90 -23.21
CA PRO A 26 -8.20 21.67 -22.43
C PRO A 26 -8.03 20.37 -21.66
N GLN A 27 -8.17 20.45 -20.34
CA GLN A 27 -8.28 19.26 -19.49
C GLN A 27 -9.48 18.47 -20.03
N TYR A 28 -9.23 17.27 -20.55
CA TYR A 28 -10.29 16.43 -21.09
C TYR A 28 -11.24 16.11 -19.94
N LYS A 29 -12.47 16.61 -20.01
CA LYS A 29 -13.51 16.21 -19.07
C LYS A 29 -14.04 14.88 -19.58
N GLY A 30 -13.56 13.78 -18.99
CA GLY A 30 -13.98 12.44 -19.36
C GLY A 30 -15.48 12.24 -19.20
N ASN A 31 -16.01 11.29 -19.96
CA ASN A 31 -17.38 10.82 -19.85
C ASN A 31 -17.54 9.96 -18.60
N ILE A 32 -18.79 9.80 -18.17
CA ILE A 32 -19.17 8.88 -17.11
C ILE A 32 -19.88 7.69 -17.77
N LEU A 33 -19.40 6.49 -17.48
CA LEU A 33 -20.02 5.22 -17.86
C LEU A 33 -20.52 4.52 -16.59
N ILE A 34 -21.75 4.03 -16.60
CA ILE A 34 -22.37 3.33 -15.48
C ILE A 34 -22.47 1.85 -15.80
N VAL A 35 -22.06 1.03 -14.85
CA VAL A 35 -22.18 -0.42 -14.85
C VAL A 35 -23.09 -0.82 -13.69
N SER A 36 -24.02 -1.76 -13.91
CA SER A 36 -24.95 -2.24 -12.89
C SER A 36 -25.19 -3.74 -13.04
N PRO A 37 -25.39 -4.53 -11.97
CA PRO A 37 -25.72 -5.95 -12.10
C PRO A 37 -27.01 -6.21 -12.89
N ASP A 38 -27.95 -5.25 -12.84
CA ASP A 38 -29.22 -5.26 -13.57
C ASP A 38 -29.14 -4.54 -14.93
N GLY A 39 -27.94 -4.16 -15.39
CA GLY A 39 -27.72 -3.51 -16.68
C GLY A 39 -27.88 -4.46 -17.87
N ASP A 40 -27.66 -3.93 -19.08
CA ASP A 40 -27.76 -4.68 -20.34
C ASP A 40 -26.56 -4.33 -21.25
N ASP A 41 -25.73 -5.31 -21.58
CA ASP A 41 -24.57 -5.10 -22.48
C ASP A 41 -24.97 -5.00 -23.96
N VAL A 42 -26.18 -5.42 -24.32
CA VAL A 42 -26.69 -5.38 -25.71
C VAL A 42 -27.35 -4.04 -26.02
N ASN A 43 -28.20 -3.56 -25.10
CA ASN A 43 -28.99 -2.35 -25.32
C ASN A 43 -28.58 -1.17 -24.43
N GLY A 44 -27.71 -1.39 -23.43
CA GLY A 44 -27.17 -0.34 -22.58
C GLY A 44 -26.35 0.67 -23.36
N ASP A 45 -26.37 1.93 -22.92
CA ASP A 45 -25.54 3.00 -23.47
C ASP A 45 -24.54 3.57 -22.45
N GLY A 46 -24.47 2.97 -21.26
CA GLY A 46 -23.59 3.38 -20.18
C GLY A 46 -24.08 4.61 -19.43
N SER A 47 -25.27 5.12 -19.72
CA SER A 47 -25.89 6.19 -18.93
C SER A 47 -26.44 5.68 -17.58
N VAL A 48 -26.81 6.60 -16.69
CA VAL A 48 -27.47 6.26 -15.41
C VAL A 48 -28.80 5.54 -15.62
N ASP A 49 -29.55 5.90 -16.67
CA ASP A 49 -30.88 5.36 -16.96
C ASP A 49 -30.80 4.03 -17.73
N ASN A 50 -29.68 3.77 -18.42
CA ASN A 50 -29.49 2.58 -19.24
C ASN A 50 -28.03 2.06 -19.14
N PRO A 51 -27.63 1.56 -17.94
CA PRO A 51 -26.26 1.18 -17.67
C PRO A 51 -25.84 -0.10 -18.41
N PHE A 52 -24.54 -0.26 -18.63
CA PHE A 52 -23.98 -1.54 -19.03
C PHE A 52 -24.11 -2.57 -17.90
N LYS A 53 -24.08 -3.85 -18.24
CA LYS A 53 -24.14 -4.94 -17.27
C LYS A 53 -22.76 -5.29 -16.70
N THR A 54 -21.75 -5.31 -17.56
CA THR A 54 -20.40 -5.77 -17.22
C THR A 54 -19.37 -4.64 -17.25
N LEU A 55 -18.33 -4.78 -16.42
CA LEU A 55 -17.19 -3.87 -16.43
C LEU A 55 -16.47 -3.94 -17.78
N ASP A 56 -16.27 -5.13 -18.35
CA ASP A 56 -15.63 -5.32 -19.66
C ASP A 56 -16.31 -4.51 -20.77
N THR A 57 -17.65 -4.51 -20.82
CA THR A 57 -18.40 -3.72 -21.80
C THR A 57 -18.17 -2.22 -21.60
N ALA A 58 -18.18 -1.73 -20.36
CA ALA A 58 -17.87 -0.33 -20.10
C ALA A 58 -16.43 0.04 -20.47
N LEU A 59 -15.45 -0.83 -20.17
CA LEU A 59 -14.04 -0.59 -20.51
C LEU A 59 -13.81 -0.58 -22.02
N PHE A 60 -14.54 -1.39 -22.79
CA PHE A 60 -14.51 -1.35 -24.25
C PHE A 60 -14.88 0.03 -24.81
N TYR A 61 -15.81 0.75 -24.17
CA TYR A 61 -16.22 2.10 -24.58
C TYR A 61 -15.43 3.23 -23.91
N ALA A 62 -14.75 2.94 -22.79
CA ALA A 62 -14.00 3.92 -22.02
C ALA A 62 -12.84 4.51 -22.83
N LYS A 63 -12.63 5.81 -22.66
CA LYS A 63 -11.50 6.56 -23.21
C LYS A 63 -10.67 7.17 -22.09
N GLN A 64 -9.45 7.58 -22.42
CA GLN A 64 -8.55 8.24 -21.49
C GLN A 64 -9.23 9.43 -20.80
N GLY A 65 -9.25 9.44 -19.47
CA GLY A 65 -9.91 10.46 -18.65
C GLY A 65 -11.33 10.11 -18.22
N ASP A 66 -11.95 9.07 -18.79
CA ASP A 66 -13.31 8.66 -18.44
C ASP A 66 -13.36 8.01 -17.04
N THR A 67 -14.55 8.04 -16.45
CA THR A 67 -14.86 7.37 -15.17
C THR A 67 -15.93 6.32 -15.38
N VAL A 68 -15.63 5.08 -14.99
CA VAL A 68 -16.57 3.97 -14.92
C VAL A 68 -17.06 3.85 -13.48
N TYR A 69 -18.34 4.14 -13.23
CA TYR A 69 -18.97 3.90 -11.94
C TYR A 69 -19.72 2.58 -11.91
N LEU A 70 -19.43 1.77 -10.88
CA LEU A 70 -20.09 0.51 -10.59
C LEU A 70 -21.23 0.77 -9.59
N ARG A 71 -22.48 0.50 -9.98
CA ARG A 71 -23.60 0.50 -9.03
C ARG A 71 -23.40 -0.57 -7.97
N GLY A 72 -23.99 -0.37 -6.80
CA GLY A 72 -23.90 -1.30 -5.68
C GLY A 72 -24.47 -2.65 -6.04
N GLY A 73 -23.77 -3.70 -5.64
CA GLY A 73 -24.15 -5.08 -5.93
C GLY A 73 -22.96 -5.98 -6.16
N VAL A 74 -23.25 -7.21 -6.58
CA VAL A 74 -22.26 -8.27 -6.77
C VAL A 74 -22.04 -8.49 -8.26
N TYR A 75 -20.76 -8.49 -8.64
CA TYR A 75 -20.27 -8.75 -9.99
C TYR A 75 -19.40 -10.02 -9.98
N PRO A 76 -19.34 -10.79 -11.06
CA PRO A 76 -18.35 -11.86 -11.20
C PRO A 76 -16.93 -11.29 -11.14
N ILE A 77 -16.00 -11.99 -10.48
CA ILE A 77 -14.59 -11.56 -10.38
C ILE A 77 -13.82 -11.62 -11.70
N GLU A 78 -14.32 -12.35 -12.70
CA GLU A 78 -13.67 -12.49 -14.02
C GLU A 78 -13.63 -11.14 -14.74
N VAL A 79 -12.50 -10.44 -14.58
CA VAL A 79 -12.28 -9.08 -15.08
C VAL A 79 -10.86 -8.99 -15.61
N ASN A 80 -10.71 -8.48 -16.83
CA ASN A 80 -9.42 -8.14 -17.39
C ASN A 80 -9.40 -6.66 -17.78
N ILE A 81 -8.62 -5.85 -17.04
CA ILE A 81 -8.45 -4.42 -17.30
C ILE A 81 -7.17 -4.24 -18.13
N ASP A 82 -7.31 -4.30 -19.44
CA ASP A 82 -6.22 -4.15 -20.42
C ASP A 82 -6.20 -2.77 -21.10
N VAL A 83 -7.24 -1.96 -20.91
CA VAL A 83 -7.30 -0.57 -21.36
C VAL A 83 -6.35 0.31 -20.56
N SER A 84 -5.85 1.37 -21.18
CA SER A 84 -4.89 2.28 -20.56
C SER A 84 -5.33 3.74 -20.64
N GLY A 85 -5.14 4.45 -19.54
CA GLY A 85 -5.20 5.90 -19.47
C GLY A 85 -3.94 6.55 -20.06
N ASN A 86 -3.66 7.77 -19.63
CA ASN A 86 -2.33 8.37 -19.73
C ASN A 86 -2.05 9.25 -18.51
N SER A 87 -0.80 9.70 -18.36
CA SER A 87 -0.35 10.51 -17.21
C SER A 87 -1.15 11.79 -16.92
N ARG A 88 -1.88 12.32 -17.90
CA ARG A 88 -2.76 13.49 -17.74
C ARG A 88 -4.23 13.12 -17.61
N ASN A 89 -4.63 11.99 -18.19
CA ASN A 89 -6.02 11.55 -18.31
C ASN A 89 -6.10 10.05 -17.95
N PRO A 90 -5.96 9.68 -16.66
CA PRO A 90 -6.14 8.29 -16.23
C PRO A 90 -7.60 7.86 -16.42
N ILE A 91 -7.84 6.56 -16.55
CA ILE A 91 -9.20 5.99 -16.50
C ILE A 91 -9.51 5.64 -15.05
N THR A 92 -10.66 6.08 -14.53
CA THR A 92 -11.09 5.78 -13.16
C THR A 92 -12.16 4.71 -13.14
N ILE A 93 -12.02 3.71 -12.28
CA ILE A 93 -13.01 2.65 -12.02
C ILE A 93 -13.32 2.71 -10.53
N SER A 94 -14.58 2.98 -10.19
CA SER A 94 -14.96 3.10 -8.78
C SER A 94 -16.40 2.66 -8.52
N SER A 95 -16.71 2.28 -7.28
CA SER A 95 -18.11 2.24 -6.86
C SER A 95 -18.78 3.59 -7.06
N TYR A 96 -20.05 3.57 -7.44
CA TYR A 96 -20.89 4.76 -7.50
C TYR A 96 -20.93 5.42 -6.10
N PRO A 97 -20.85 6.76 -5.99
CA PRO A 97 -20.76 7.41 -4.68
C PRO A 97 -21.85 6.99 -3.69
N GLY A 98 -21.44 6.45 -2.54
CA GLY A 98 -22.34 5.96 -1.49
C GLY A 98 -22.89 4.55 -1.71
N GLU A 99 -22.51 3.90 -2.81
CA GLU A 99 -22.82 2.50 -3.13
C GLU A 99 -21.56 1.64 -2.96
N HIS A 100 -21.74 0.32 -2.99
CA HIS A 100 -20.67 -0.65 -2.71
C HIS A 100 -20.70 -1.78 -3.74
N ALA A 101 -19.74 -1.76 -4.67
CA ALA A 101 -19.55 -2.80 -5.67
C ALA A 101 -18.59 -3.88 -5.14
N ILE A 102 -19.01 -5.14 -5.30
CA ILE A 102 -18.28 -6.31 -4.84
C ILE A 102 -18.00 -7.20 -6.06
N PHE A 103 -16.74 -7.49 -6.35
CA PHE A 103 -16.34 -8.55 -7.27
C PHE A 103 -16.17 -9.85 -6.49
N ASP A 104 -17.00 -10.84 -6.81
CA ASP A 104 -17.09 -12.09 -6.04
C ASP A 104 -16.67 -13.27 -6.92
N GLY A 105 -15.68 -14.00 -6.42
CA GLY A 105 -15.09 -15.17 -7.05
C GLY A 105 -15.64 -16.50 -6.55
N THR A 106 -16.77 -16.51 -5.83
CA THR A 106 -17.40 -17.78 -5.40
C THR A 106 -17.73 -18.61 -6.65
N ILE A 107 -16.85 -19.56 -6.94
CA ILE A 107 -16.96 -20.52 -8.03
C ILE A 107 -17.62 -21.78 -7.46
N ASP A 108 -18.62 -22.31 -8.17
CA ASP A 108 -19.16 -23.64 -7.88
C ASP A 108 -18.00 -24.65 -7.88
N GLU A 109 -18.03 -25.56 -6.91
CA GLU A 109 -16.94 -26.34 -6.31
C GLU A 109 -16.05 -27.21 -7.25
N ASN A 110 -16.17 -27.09 -8.57
CA ASN A 110 -15.46 -27.91 -9.56
C ASN A 110 -14.49 -27.10 -10.43
N SER A 111 -13.21 -27.33 -10.18
CA SER A 111 -12.09 -27.33 -11.13
C SER A 111 -12.13 -26.29 -12.25
N ASP A 112 -11.31 -25.25 -12.10
CA ASP A 112 -10.67 -24.67 -13.27
C ASP A 112 -9.16 -24.63 -13.04
N SER A 113 -8.39 -25.05 -14.04
CA SER A 113 -6.93 -24.90 -14.07
C SER A 113 -6.49 -23.43 -14.20
N ASN A 114 -7.45 -22.52 -14.43
CA ASN A 114 -7.24 -21.09 -14.50
C ASN A 114 -8.44 -20.37 -13.85
N PRO A 115 -8.47 -20.28 -12.51
CA PRO A 115 -9.59 -19.66 -11.81
C PRO A 115 -9.78 -18.19 -12.21
N PRO A 116 -11.02 -17.69 -12.27
CA PRO A 116 -11.34 -16.27 -12.44
C PRO A 116 -10.52 -15.35 -11.54
N LYS A 117 -10.04 -14.23 -12.12
CA LYS A 117 -9.21 -13.23 -11.44
C LYS A 117 -9.67 -11.82 -11.78
N PHE A 118 -9.43 -10.88 -10.87
CA PHE A 118 -9.45 -9.46 -11.18
C PHE A 118 -8.03 -9.06 -11.64
N ARG A 119 -7.81 -9.04 -12.95
CA ARG A 119 -6.47 -8.84 -13.53
C ARG A 119 -6.34 -7.47 -14.17
N ILE A 120 -5.21 -6.82 -13.92
CA ILE A 120 -4.84 -5.52 -14.50
C ILE A 120 -3.55 -5.71 -15.31
N THR A 121 -3.60 -5.31 -16.58
CA THR A 121 -2.43 -5.23 -17.48
C THR A 121 -2.32 -3.87 -18.18
N GLY A 122 -3.29 -2.97 -17.95
CA GLY A 122 -3.26 -1.60 -18.46
C GLY A 122 -2.50 -0.62 -17.55
N ASP A 123 -2.13 0.52 -18.14
CA ASP A 123 -1.43 1.62 -17.48
C ASP A 123 -2.35 2.79 -17.12
N TYR A 124 -1.94 3.62 -16.16
CA TYR A 124 -2.62 4.88 -15.79
C TYR A 124 -4.10 4.69 -15.43
N LEU A 125 -4.37 3.68 -14.61
CA LEU A 125 -5.67 3.38 -14.04
C LEU A 125 -5.77 3.90 -12.62
N ILE A 126 -6.97 4.32 -12.22
CA ILE A 126 -7.34 4.56 -10.82
C ILE A 126 -8.46 3.58 -10.51
N VAL A 127 -8.18 2.56 -9.70
CA VAL A 127 -9.18 1.61 -9.21
C VAL A 127 -9.44 1.92 -7.74
N GLU A 128 -10.66 2.31 -7.38
CA GLU A 128 -10.92 2.74 -6.01
C GLU A 128 -12.31 2.40 -5.46
N ASN A 129 -12.40 2.22 -4.14
CA ASN A 129 -13.65 1.99 -3.40
C ASN A 129 -14.41 0.74 -3.84
N ILE A 130 -13.72 -0.37 -4.09
CA ILE A 130 -14.35 -1.67 -4.43
C ILE A 130 -13.97 -2.75 -3.41
N GLU A 131 -14.77 -3.80 -3.33
CA GLU A 131 -14.44 -5.04 -2.62
C GLU A 131 -14.18 -6.15 -3.64
N VAL A 132 -13.16 -6.97 -3.39
CA VAL A 132 -12.87 -8.20 -4.13
C VAL A 132 -12.82 -9.35 -3.13
N ARG A 133 -13.56 -10.43 -3.37
CA ARG A 133 -13.59 -11.53 -2.42
C ARG A 133 -13.76 -12.89 -3.05
N ASN A 134 -13.44 -13.93 -2.27
CA ASN A 134 -13.66 -15.33 -2.63
C ASN A 134 -12.97 -15.71 -3.95
N GLY A 135 -11.89 -15.02 -4.34
CA GLY A 135 -11.18 -15.29 -5.59
C GLY A 135 -10.56 -16.68 -5.61
N GLY A 136 -10.67 -17.39 -6.73
CA GLY A 136 -10.03 -18.70 -6.91
C GLY A 136 -8.52 -18.64 -7.17
N SER A 137 -7.98 -17.44 -7.39
CA SER A 137 -6.54 -17.13 -7.46
C SER A 137 -6.23 -16.02 -6.46
N ASP A 138 -5.24 -15.19 -6.77
CA ASP A 138 -5.04 -13.85 -6.26
C ASP A 138 -6.32 -13.04 -6.42
N GLY A 139 -6.60 -12.18 -5.45
CA GLY A 139 -7.78 -11.32 -5.52
C GLY A 139 -7.66 -10.28 -6.61
N VAL A 140 -6.60 -9.47 -6.56
CA VAL A 140 -6.26 -8.45 -7.57
C VAL A 140 -4.82 -8.64 -8.02
N LEU A 141 -4.64 -8.88 -9.31
CA LEU A 141 -3.33 -9.12 -9.92
C LEU A 141 -2.92 -7.98 -10.85
N LEU A 142 -1.82 -7.30 -10.55
CA LEU A 142 -1.13 -6.37 -11.46
C LEU A 142 0.10 -7.09 -12.03
N THR A 143 0.12 -7.30 -13.34
CA THR A 143 1.19 -8.07 -13.98
C THR A 143 1.68 -7.38 -15.26
N GLU A 144 2.19 -8.10 -16.26
CA GLU A 144 2.88 -7.50 -17.41
C GLU A 144 2.12 -6.32 -18.03
N GLY A 145 2.77 -5.15 -18.08
CA GLY A 145 2.18 -3.94 -18.64
C GLY A 145 1.35 -3.11 -17.65
N ALA A 146 1.15 -3.54 -16.40
CA ALA A 146 0.45 -2.77 -15.39
C ALA A 146 1.39 -1.80 -14.67
N SER A 147 1.56 -0.60 -15.21
CA SER A 147 2.36 0.45 -14.58
C SER A 147 1.60 1.76 -14.37
N HIS A 148 2.10 2.57 -13.44
CA HIS A 148 1.50 3.88 -13.15
C HIS A 148 0.03 3.79 -12.75
N ASN A 149 -0.37 2.74 -12.02
CA ASN A 149 -1.73 2.58 -11.54
C ASN A 149 -1.87 2.99 -10.07
N ILE A 150 -3.08 3.39 -9.68
CA ILE A 150 -3.45 3.68 -8.30
C ILE A 150 -4.56 2.71 -7.90
N LEU A 151 -4.30 1.88 -6.89
CA LEU A 151 -5.32 1.09 -6.20
C LEU A 151 -5.60 1.78 -4.87
N LYS A 152 -6.83 2.23 -4.63
CA LYS A 152 -7.15 3.05 -3.46
C LYS A 152 -8.40 2.59 -2.73
N ASN A 153 -8.29 2.42 -1.41
CA ASN A 153 -9.44 2.04 -0.57
C ASN A 153 -10.17 0.79 -1.09
N ILE A 154 -9.39 -0.24 -1.45
CA ILE A 154 -9.88 -1.53 -1.89
C ILE A 154 -9.81 -2.52 -0.73
N LYS A 155 -10.85 -3.33 -0.56
CA LYS A 155 -10.84 -4.50 0.35
C LYS A 155 -10.67 -5.76 -0.48
N VAL A 156 -9.70 -6.60 -0.15
CA VAL A 156 -9.49 -7.89 -0.80
C VAL A 156 -9.42 -9.00 0.23
N HIS A 157 -10.23 -10.05 0.12
CA HIS A 157 -10.26 -11.06 1.16
C HIS A 157 -10.83 -12.42 0.76
N HIS A 158 -10.45 -13.45 1.53
CA HIS A 158 -10.92 -14.82 1.30
C HIS A 158 -10.56 -15.33 -0.10
N CYS A 159 -9.46 -14.82 -0.66
CA CYS A 159 -8.92 -15.30 -1.92
C CYS A 159 -8.00 -16.50 -1.69
N TYR A 160 -7.83 -17.31 -2.73
CA TYR A 160 -7.06 -18.55 -2.66
C TYR A 160 -5.55 -18.29 -2.64
N PHE A 161 -5.05 -17.26 -3.32
CA PHE A 161 -3.66 -16.81 -3.20
C PHE A 161 -3.61 -15.40 -2.61
N ALA A 162 -2.58 -14.61 -2.92
CA ALA A 162 -2.40 -13.29 -2.34
C ALA A 162 -3.61 -12.38 -2.60
N GLY A 163 -3.97 -11.53 -1.65
CA GLY A 163 -5.09 -10.61 -1.87
C GLY A 163 -4.78 -9.60 -2.99
N ILE A 164 -3.68 -8.85 -2.87
CA ILE A 164 -3.19 -7.99 -3.96
C ILE A 164 -1.77 -8.42 -4.32
N GLU A 165 -1.57 -8.80 -5.58
CA GLU A 165 -0.27 -9.18 -6.11
C GLU A 165 0.21 -8.22 -7.22
N ILE A 166 1.49 -7.86 -7.17
CA ILE A 166 2.21 -7.11 -8.21
C ILE A 166 3.42 -7.94 -8.64
N GLU A 167 3.52 -8.24 -9.94
CA GLU A 167 4.56 -9.13 -10.49
C GLU A 167 4.99 -8.76 -11.92
N ASN A 168 5.93 -9.53 -12.49
CA ASN A 168 6.29 -9.56 -13.91
C ASN A 168 6.51 -8.18 -14.55
N GLY A 169 7.29 -7.34 -13.88
CA GLY A 169 7.69 -6.03 -14.39
C GLY A 169 6.68 -4.90 -14.16
N ALA A 170 5.51 -5.17 -13.56
CA ALA A 170 4.57 -4.12 -13.14
C ALA A 170 5.26 -3.11 -12.20
N GLY A 171 5.20 -1.82 -12.53
CA GLY A 171 6.01 -0.79 -11.87
C GLY A 171 5.29 0.53 -11.66
N TYR A 172 5.81 1.36 -10.76
CA TYR A 172 5.28 2.69 -10.46
C TYR A 172 3.80 2.67 -10.02
N ASN A 173 3.35 1.57 -9.44
CA ASN A 173 2.00 1.44 -8.91
C ASN A 173 1.94 1.94 -7.45
N LEU A 174 0.85 2.60 -7.10
CA LEU A 174 0.54 3.02 -5.74
C LEU A 174 -0.65 2.21 -5.21
N VAL A 175 -0.42 1.42 -4.17
CA VAL A 175 -1.48 0.77 -3.40
C VAL A 175 -1.70 1.58 -2.12
N LEU A 176 -2.85 2.25 -2.02
CA LEU A 176 -3.13 3.27 -1.00
C LEU A 176 -4.36 2.92 -0.18
N ASN A 177 -4.19 2.79 1.14
CA ASN A 177 -5.28 2.52 2.08
C ASN A 177 -6.07 1.24 1.76
N CYS A 178 -5.43 0.23 1.17
CA CYS A 178 -6.07 -1.05 0.90
C CYS A 178 -5.99 -2.00 2.10
N ASP A 179 -6.95 -2.90 2.18
CA ASP A 179 -7.03 -3.95 3.19
C ASP A 179 -6.96 -5.30 2.51
N SER A 180 -6.12 -6.20 3.01
CA SER A 180 -6.00 -7.56 2.49
C SER A 180 -5.96 -8.60 3.61
N TYR A 181 -6.94 -9.51 3.63
CA TYR A 181 -7.12 -10.38 4.80
C TYR A 181 -7.80 -11.71 4.53
N MET A 182 -7.57 -12.68 5.43
CA MET A 182 -8.21 -14.00 5.38
C MET A 182 -8.00 -14.73 4.05
N ASN A 183 -6.88 -14.50 3.36
CA ASN A 183 -6.50 -15.24 2.16
C ASN A 183 -5.78 -16.54 2.54
N CYS A 184 -6.05 -17.63 1.82
CA CYS A 184 -5.44 -18.94 2.07
C CYS A 184 -5.51 -19.92 0.89
N ASP A 185 -4.36 -20.48 0.56
CA ASP A 185 -4.11 -21.55 -0.42
C ASP A 185 -4.32 -22.95 0.20
N TYR A 186 -5.42 -23.13 0.93
CA TYR A 186 -5.65 -24.27 1.84
C TYR A 186 -5.61 -25.68 1.20
N ARG A 187 -5.70 -25.81 -0.13
CA ARG A 187 -5.78 -27.13 -0.78
C ARG A 187 -4.43 -27.68 -1.24
N GLU A 188 -3.57 -26.83 -1.80
CA GLU A 188 -2.36 -27.26 -2.51
C GLU A 188 -1.10 -27.13 -1.65
N THR A 189 -0.93 -25.97 -1.03
CA THR A 189 0.30 -25.58 -0.31
C THR A 189 0.03 -25.32 1.16
N HIS A 190 -1.17 -25.68 1.63
CA HIS A 190 -1.55 -25.72 3.05
C HIS A 190 -1.31 -24.39 3.79
N GLY A 191 -1.44 -23.27 3.07
CA GLY A 191 -1.35 -21.94 3.61
C GLY A 191 0.00 -21.25 3.46
N GLU A 192 0.96 -21.85 2.74
CA GLU A 192 2.34 -21.36 2.56
C GLU A 192 2.47 -20.22 1.53
N HIS A 193 1.40 -19.82 0.82
CA HIS A 193 1.54 -18.88 -0.31
C HIS A 193 0.60 -17.67 -0.29
N ALA A 194 -0.52 -17.74 0.42
CA ALA A 194 -1.51 -16.68 0.38
C ALA A 194 -1.18 -15.54 1.36
N ASP A 195 -0.63 -14.47 0.80
CA ASP A 195 -0.32 -13.25 1.53
C ASP A 195 -1.47 -12.25 1.56
N GLY A 196 -1.30 -11.21 2.39
CA GLY A 196 -2.05 -9.98 2.23
C GLY A 196 -1.66 -9.27 0.93
N PHE A 197 -0.39 -8.85 0.84
CA PHE A 197 0.14 -8.14 -0.31
C PHE A 197 1.43 -8.81 -0.81
N GLY A 198 1.39 -9.34 -2.03
CA GLY A 198 2.56 -9.84 -2.75
C GLY A 198 3.12 -8.78 -3.68
N VAL A 199 4.39 -8.41 -3.54
CA VAL A 199 5.09 -7.56 -4.50
C VAL A 199 6.34 -8.31 -4.92
N LYS A 200 6.12 -9.38 -5.69
CA LYS A 200 7.03 -10.51 -5.87
C LYS A 200 7.28 -10.82 -7.34
N PHE A 201 8.12 -11.83 -7.63
CA PHE A 201 8.34 -12.33 -8.99
C PHE A 201 8.79 -11.26 -10.00
N ASN A 202 9.97 -10.67 -9.75
CA ASN A 202 10.62 -9.74 -10.67
C ASN A 202 9.75 -8.50 -10.99
N VAL A 203 9.29 -7.81 -9.94
CA VAL A 203 8.50 -6.57 -10.06
C VAL A 203 9.26 -5.45 -10.76
N GLY A 204 8.50 -4.53 -11.38
CA GLY A 204 9.02 -3.28 -11.89
C GLY A 204 9.46 -2.32 -10.79
N ARG A 205 10.09 -1.22 -11.18
CA ARG A 205 10.58 -0.19 -10.24
C ARG A 205 9.44 0.66 -9.69
N GLY A 206 9.63 1.22 -8.51
CA GLY A 206 8.84 2.36 -8.03
C GLY A 206 7.46 2.00 -7.46
N ASN A 207 7.21 0.72 -7.18
CA ASN A 207 5.99 0.31 -6.48
C ASN A 207 5.99 0.81 -5.02
N VAL A 208 4.84 1.33 -4.59
CA VAL A 208 4.65 1.91 -3.25
C VAL A 208 3.38 1.35 -2.62
N LEU A 209 3.51 0.84 -1.40
CA LEU A 209 2.39 0.44 -0.56
C LEU A 209 2.29 1.44 0.60
N LYS A 210 1.13 2.10 0.73
CA LYS A 210 0.92 3.17 1.70
C LYS A 210 -0.37 3.02 2.48
N GLY A 211 -0.29 3.04 3.81
CA GLY A 211 -1.49 3.03 4.67
C GLY A 211 -2.29 1.74 4.60
N CYS A 212 -1.71 0.67 4.05
CA CYS A 212 -2.36 -0.62 3.85
C CYS A 212 -2.41 -1.44 5.14
N ARG A 213 -3.37 -2.37 5.24
CA ARG A 213 -3.51 -3.30 6.37
C ARG A 213 -3.57 -4.73 5.88
N ALA A 214 -2.76 -5.61 6.46
CA ALA A 214 -2.75 -7.03 6.15
C ALA A 214 -2.96 -7.87 7.41
N TRP A 215 -3.98 -8.75 7.42
CA TRP A 215 -4.21 -9.57 8.60
C TRP A 215 -4.85 -10.92 8.36
N ASN A 216 -4.52 -11.85 9.25
CA ASN A 216 -5.05 -13.22 9.23
C ASN A 216 -4.94 -13.86 7.85
N ASN A 217 -3.92 -13.52 7.08
CA ASN A 217 -3.54 -14.27 5.89
C ASN A 217 -2.77 -15.52 6.34
N SER A 218 -2.86 -16.60 5.56
CA SER A 218 -2.26 -17.86 5.97
C SER A 218 -0.76 -17.78 6.01
N ASP A 219 -0.11 -17.11 5.04
CA ASP A 219 1.34 -16.96 5.01
C ASP A 219 1.77 -15.64 5.68
N ASP A 220 1.95 -14.56 4.91
CA ASP A 220 2.42 -13.28 5.44
C ASP A 220 1.45 -12.11 5.24
N GLY A 221 1.70 -11.04 5.98
CA GLY A 221 1.02 -9.77 5.74
C GLY A 221 1.46 -9.12 4.43
N PHE A 222 2.77 -8.98 4.27
CA PHE A 222 3.42 -8.37 3.10
C PHE A 222 4.63 -9.20 2.72
N ASP A 223 4.72 -9.61 1.45
CA ASP A 223 5.80 -10.43 0.93
C ASP A 223 6.44 -9.84 -0.33
N MET A 224 7.75 -9.68 -0.27
CA MET A 224 8.61 -9.16 -1.34
C MET A 224 9.62 -10.21 -1.81
N TRP A 225 9.28 -11.49 -1.70
CA TRP A 225 10.07 -12.58 -2.25
C TRP A 225 10.33 -12.39 -3.75
N GLU A 226 11.59 -12.54 -4.18
CA GLU A 226 12.04 -12.31 -5.56
C GLU A 226 11.71 -10.91 -6.15
N ALA A 227 11.55 -9.91 -5.30
CA ALA A 227 11.35 -8.53 -5.72
C ALA A 227 12.66 -7.87 -6.18
N ASN A 228 13.10 -8.16 -7.40
CA ASN A 228 14.40 -7.66 -7.92
C ASN A 228 14.54 -6.12 -8.04
N ASN A 229 13.51 -5.33 -7.69
CA ASN A 229 13.56 -3.88 -7.61
C ASN A 229 12.98 -3.37 -6.29
N LYS A 230 13.55 -2.25 -5.81
CA LYS A 230 13.10 -1.58 -4.58
C LYS A 230 11.59 -1.30 -4.59
N VAL A 231 10.95 -1.78 -3.52
CA VAL A 231 9.59 -1.43 -3.09
C VAL A 231 9.67 -0.49 -1.89
N THR A 232 8.77 0.50 -1.83
CA THR A 232 8.62 1.38 -0.66
C THR A 232 7.34 1.03 0.08
N ILE A 233 7.44 0.78 1.38
CA ILE A 233 6.32 0.42 2.24
C ILE A 233 6.24 1.46 3.34
N GLU A 234 5.13 2.18 3.43
CA GLU A 234 5.02 3.28 4.36
C GLU A 234 3.67 3.31 5.09
N TYR A 235 3.69 3.50 6.40
CA TYR A 235 2.47 3.64 7.20
C TYR A 235 1.54 2.42 7.14
N CYS A 236 2.06 1.24 6.82
CA CYS A 236 1.29 -0.01 6.72
C CYS A 236 1.24 -0.75 8.06
N ILE A 237 0.24 -1.60 8.23
CA ILE A 237 0.02 -2.37 9.47
C ILE A 237 -0.18 -3.86 9.14
N ALA A 238 0.53 -4.75 9.82
CA ALA A 238 0.40 -6.19 9.66
C ALA A 238 0.14 -6.90 11.00
N TRP A 239 -0.90 -7.73 11.09
CA TRP A 239 -1.18 -8.50 12.31
C TRP A 239 -1.84 -9.86 12.08
N GLY A 240 -1.64 -10.79 13.00
CA GLY A 240 -2.37 -12.06 12.99
C GLY A 240 -2.11 -12.96 11.78
N ASN A 241 -1.08 -12.70 10.97
CA ASN A 241 -0.73 -13.56 9.84
C ASN A 241 0.00 -14.83 10.34
N GLY A 242 -0.15 -15.95 9.62
CA GLY A 242 0.47 -17.22 9.97
C GLY A 242 -0.30 -18.10 10.95
N PHE A 243 -1.58 -17.82 11.19
CA PHE A 243 -2.42 -18.67 12.05
C PHE A 243 -3.40 -19.47 11.20
N ASP A 244 -3.50 -20.77 11.48
CA ASP A 244 -4.51 -21.65 10.88
C ASP A 244 -5.93 -21.24 11.30
N SER A 245 -6.56 -20.41 10.48
CA SER A 245 -7.96 -19.99 10.63
C SER A 245 -8.92 -20.87 9.81
N TRP A 246 -8.39 -21.84 9.05
CA TRP A 246 -9.14 -22.66 8.10
C TRP A 246 -9.30 -24.12 8.56
N GLY A 247 -8.60 -24.51 9.64
CA GLY A 247 -8.66 -25.86 10.19
C GLY A 247 -7.87 -26.88 9.37
N ILE A 248 -6.79 -26.45 8.73
CA ILE A 248 -5.85 -27.31 8.00
C ILE A 248 -5.16 -28.28 8.97
N GLY A 249 -4.91 -27.86 10.20
CA GLY A 249 -4.39 -28.71 11.27
C GLY A 249 -2.87 -28.85 11.23
N GLY A 250 -2.37 -30.07 11.49
CA GLY A 250 -0.93 -30.32 11.65
C GLY A 250 -0.08 -30.09 10.39
N ASP A 251 -0.73 -29.96 9.23
CA ASP A 251 -0.08 -29.73 7.93
C ASP A 251 -0.04 -28.24 7.55
N PHE A 252 -0.58 -27.35 8.39
CA PHE A 252 -0.54 -25.90 8.13
C PHE A 252 0.91 -25.40 8.01
N ALA A 253 1.20 -24.71 6.91
CA ALA A 253 2.56 -24.39 6.48
C ALA A 253 2.84 -22.89 6.33
N GLY A 254 1.94 -22.01 6.76
CA GLY A 254 2.16 -20.57 6.71
C GLY A 254 3.31 -20.09 7.61
N ASP A 255 4.17 -19.21 7.09
CA ASP A 255 5.35 -18.69 7.77
C ASP A 255 5.02 -17.71 8.89
N GLY A 256 4.04 -16.84 8.68
CA GLY A 256 3.50 -15.95 9.71
C GLY A 256 4.31 -14.70 10.01
N ASN A 257 4.81 -14.04 8.97
CA ASN A 257 5.50 -12.77 9.08
C ASN A 257 4.52 -11.59 8.91
N GLY A 258 4.79 -10.49 9.61
CA GLY A 258 4.14 -9.22 9.33
C GLY A 258 4.62 -8.64 8.01
N PHE A 259 5.93 -8.45 7.88
CA PHE A 259 6.60 -7.94 6.68
C PHE A 259 7.80 -8.85 6.33
N LYS A 260 7.65 -9.72 5.32
CA LYS A 260 8.70 -10.52 4.69
C LYS A 260 9.33 -9.68 3.57
N LEU A 261 10.54 -9.16 3.79
CA LEU A 261 11.09 -8.09 2.95
C LEU A 261 11.86 -8.57 1.73
N GLY A 262 12.54 -9.71 1.76
CA GLY A 262 13.18 -10.29 0.58
C GLY A 262 14.28 -9.42 -0.08
N PRO A 263 14.84 -9.88 -1.21
CA PRO A 263 15.85 -9.14 -1.98
C PRO A 263 15.25 -7.92 -2.68
N GLY A 264 16.07 -6.91 -3.02
CA GLY A 264 15.60 -5.73 -3.78
C GLY A 264 15.91 -4.36 -3.16
N GLY A 265 16.49 -4.33 -1.95
CA GLY A 265 16.92 -3.09 -1.30
C GLY A 265 15.75 -2.18 -0.89
N HIS A 266 14.70 -2.79 -0.32
CA HIS A 266 13.46 -2.12 0.08
C HIS A 266 13.65 -1.00 1.10
N LEU A 267 12.71 -0.06 1.09
CA LEU A 267 12.56 0.95 2.15
C LEU A 267 11.24 0.69 2.87
N ILE A 268 11.30 0.47 4.17
CA ILE A 268 10.13 0.32 5.04
C ILE A 268 10.17 1.33 6.16
N HIS A 269 9.10 2.13 6.29
CA HIS A 269 9.03 3.09 7.39
C HIS A 269 7.64 3.39 7.92
N HIS A 270 7.59 3.76 9.21
CA HIS A 270 6.34 4.08 9.90
C HIS A 270 5.33 2.93 9.87
N CYS A 271 5.79 1.70 9.66
CA CYS A 271 4.96 0.51 9.65
C CYS A 271 4.85 -0.10 11.05
N ILE A 272 3.74 -0.79 11.30
CA ILE A 272 3.47 -1.44 12.58
C ILE A 272 3.20 -2.94 12.35
N ALA A 273 3.93 -3.81 13.03
CA ALA A 273 3.69 -5.25 13.02
C ALA A 273 3.31 -5.73 14.42
N PHE A 274 2.21 -6.48 14.57
CA PHE A 274 1.84 -7.01 15.89
C PHE A 274 1.12 -8.35 15.84
N LEU A 275 1.34 -9.20 16.85
CA LEU A 275 0.63 -10.48 16.99
C LEU A 275 0.67 -11.37 15.73
N ASN A 276 1.75 -11.33 14.93
CA ASN A 276 1.97 -12.31 13.87
C ASN A 276 2.54 -13.60 14.48
N ALA A 277 2.33 -14.74 13.81
CA ALA A 277 2.69 -16.04 14.35
C ALA A 277 4.21 -16.25 14.49
N SER A 278 5.04 -15.51 13.74
CA SER A 278 6.49 -15.67 13.72
C SER A 278 7.24 -14.35 13.90
N ARG A 279 7.32 -13.52 12.86
CA ARG A 279 8.18 -12.32 12.84
C ARG A 279 7.35 -11.06 12.58
N GLY A 280 7.73 -9.94 13.20
CA GLY A 280 7.16 -8.64 12.87
C GLY A 280 7.73 -8.12 11.54
N PHE A 281 9.05 -7.95 11.51
CA PHE A 281 9.83 -7.53 10.34
C PHE A 281 10.91 -8.56 10.06
N ASP A 282 10.93 -9.12 8.86
CA ASP A 282 11.85 -10.18 8.46
C ASP A 282 12.66 -9.77 7.23
N PHE A 283 13.98 -9.94 7.29
CA PHE A 283 14.86 -9.65 6.17
C PHE A 283 14.68 -10.65 5.01
N ASN A 284 14.29 -11.89 5.32
CA ASN A 284 14.09 -12.98 4.37
C ASN A 284 15.23 -13.15 3.35
N ASP A 285 16.45 -13.38 3.85
CA ASP A 285 17.66 -13.64 3.06
C ASP A 285 18.02 -12.54 2.05
N ALA A 286 17.59 -11.30 2.32
CA ALA A 286 17.94 -10.14 1.50
C ALA A 286 19.45 -9.94 1.36
N GLU A 287 19.97 -10.01 0.14
CA GLU A 287 21.39 -9.73 -0.13
C GLU A 287 21.65 -8.20 -0.21
N GLU A 288 20.73 -7.44 -0.78
CA GLU A 288 20.81 -5.99 -0.80
C GLU A 288 20.44 -5.36 0.54
N SER A 289 21.08 -4.23 0.86
CA SER A 289 20.75 -3.46 2.05
C SER A 289 19.29 -2.99 2.05
N LEU A 290 18.48 -3.61 2.89
CA LEU A 290 17.20 -3.10 3.36
C LEU A 290 17.37 -1.85 4.25
N TYR A 291 16.43 -0.91 4.12
CA TYR A 291 16.37 0.33 4.90
C TYR A 291 15.10 0.33 5.76
N VAL A 292 15.28 0.16 7.07
CA VAL A 292 14.20 -0.12 8.02
C VAL A 292 14.16 1.01 9.05
N TYR A 293 13.25 1.97 8.86
CA TYR A 293 13.22 3.21 9.60
C TYR A 293 11.92 3.44 10.36
N ASN A 294 12.00 3.90 11.62
CA ASN A 294 10.80 4.38 12.30
C ASN A 294 9.66 3.34 12.30
N ASN A 295 9.95 2.06 12.50
CA ASN A 295 8.90 1.04 12.55
C ASN A 295 8.57 0.66 14.00
N SER A 296 7.43 0.02 14.25
CA SER A 296 7.05 -0.47 15.57
C SER A 296 6.59 -1.92 15.54
N SER A 297 7.20 -2.75 16.38
CA SER A 297 6.85 -4.17 16.55
C SER A 297 6.27 -4.41 17.95
N TYR A 298 5.19 -5.19 18.03
CA TYR A 298 4.46 -5.46 19.27
C TYR A 298 4.02 -6.91 19.41
N LYS A 299 4.49 -7.59 20.46
CA LYS A 299 4.02 -8.95 20.80
C LYS A 299 4.14 -9.96 19.64
N ASN A 300 5.13 -9.82 18.77
CA ASN A 300 5.53 -10.88 17.86
C ASN A 300 6.56 -11.78 18.57
N PRO A 301 6.64 -13.09 18.27
CA PRO A 301 7.71 -13.94 18.79
C PRO A 301 9.12 -13.39 18.48
N VAL A 302 9.31 -12.83 17.28
CA VAL A 302 10.49 -12.04 16.92
C VAL A 302 10.05 -10.67 16.39
N GLY A 303 10.51 -9.59 17.01
CA GLY A 303 10.14 -8.24 16.61
C GLY A 303 10.76 -7.85 15.27
N PHE A 304 12.09 -7.88 15.23
CA PHE A 304 12.92 -7.64 14.05
C PHE A 304 13.89 -8.82 13.85
N ASN A 305 13.89 -9.43 12.66
CA ASN A 305 14.74 -10.56 12.28
C ASN A 305 15.65 -10.20 11.09
N PHE A 306 16.88 -9.81 11.42
CA PHE A 306 17.94 -9.37 10.51
C PHE A 306 19.29 -9.95 11.01
N PRO A 307 19.46 -11.29 11.01
CA PRO A 307 20.60 -11.95 11.67
C PRO A 307 21.96 -11.65 11.03
N ASP A 308 21.99 -11.33 9.74
CA ASP A 308 23.17 -11.02 8.96
C ASP A 308 22.88 -9.89 7.95
N GLY A 309 23.78 -9.69 6.99
CA GLY A 309 23.65 -8.64 5.98
C GLY A 309 24.00 -7.24 6.49
N LYS A 310 24.13 -6.31 5.53
CA LYS A 310 24.48 -4.90 5.79
C LYS A 310 23.24 -4.01 5.77
N HIS A 311 22.17 -4.45 6.42
CA HIS A 311 20.92 -3.70 6.50
C HIS A 311 21.08 -2.46 7.38
N VAL A 312 20.20 -1.47 7.19
CA VAL A 312 20.24 -0.21 7.92
C VAL A 312 18.95 -0.07 8.74
N LEU A 313 19.05 -0.32 10.05
CA LEU A 313 17.95 -0.25 10.99
C LEU A 313 18.10 1.01 11.85
N LYS A 314 17.19 1.97 11.71
CA LYS A 314 17.22 3.21 12.49
C LYS A 314 15.87 3.59 13.09
N ASN A 315 15.88 4.17 14.27
CA ASN A 315 14.67 4.69 14.95
C ASN A 315 13.56 3.66 15.16
N ASN A 316 13.85 2.34 15.14
CA ASN A 316 12.80 1.34 15.28
C ASN A 316 12.47 1.04 16.75
N LEU A 317 11.20 0.74 17.01
CA LEU A 317 10.68 0.40 18.32
C LEU A 317 10.21 -1.06 18.35
N SER A 318 10.67 -1.82 19.33
CA SER A 318 10.23 -3.19 19.62
C SER A 318 9.75 -3.22 21.06
N PHE A 319 8.51 -3.67 21.28
CA PHE A 319 7.94 -3.69 22.61
C PHE A 319 7.14 -4.96 22.87
N ARG A 320 7.48 -5.67 23.95
CA ARG A 320 6.88 -6.97 24.32
C ARG A 320 6.99 -8.05 23.22
N ASP A 321 7.86 -7.87 22.24
CA ASP A 321 8.26 -8.97 21.37
C ASP A 321 9.07 -10.00 22.17
N GLY A 322 9.09 -11.26 21.72
CA GLY A 322 9.85 -12.31 22.38
C GLY A 322 11.36 -12.07 22.32
N ARG A 323 11.86 -11.57 21.18
CA ARG A 323 13.25 -11.12 20.99
C ARG A 323 13.40 -10.25 19.73
N ASN A 324 14.56 -9.63 19.58
CA ASN A 324 15.05 -9.14 18.30
C ASN A 324 16.31 -9.92 17.92
N THR A 325 16.45 -10.26 16.65
CA THR A 325 17.66 -10.89 16.09
C THR A 325 18.26 -9.90 15.13
N VAL A 326 19.29 -9.15 15.52
CA VAL A 326 19.93 -8.15 14.64
C VAL A 326 21.44 -8.35 14.67
N GLY A 327 22.01 -8.67 13.51
CA GLY A 327 23.43 -8.97 13.31
C GLY A 327 24.33 -7.77 13.56
N MET A 328 25.61 -8.04 13.86
CA MET A 328 26.60 -6.99 14.10
C MET A 328 27.01 -6.24 12.82
N GLU A 329 26.78 -6.83 11.65
CA GLU A 329 27.07 -6.19 10.35
C GLU A 329 26.00 -5.19 9.92
N CYS A 330 24.79 -5.29 10.50
CA CYS A 330 23.74 -4.30 10.32
C CYS A 330 24.17 -2.95 10.91
N VAL A 331 23.88 -1.87 10.18
CA VAL A 331 23.97 -0.51 10.71
C VAL A 331 22.78 -0.28 11.63
N GLN A 332 23.04 -0.20 12.93
CA GLN A 332 22.00 -0.02 13.95
C GLN A 332 22.18 1.33 14.65
N GLU A 333 21.18 2.20 14.56
CA GLU A 333 21.22 3.51 15.21
C GLU A 333 19.87 3.89 15.79
N ARG A 334 19.83 4.22 17.09
CA ARG A 334 18.66 4.79 17.76
C ARG A 334 17.44 3.86 17.75
N ASN A 335 17.66 2.55 17.74
CA ASN A 335 16.59 1.57 17.92
C ASN A 335 16.35 1.32 19.41
N SER A 336 15.11 1.04 19.79
CA SER A 336 14.69 0.80 21.18
C SER A 336 15.52 -0.25 21.93
N TRP A 337 15.97 -1.32 21.25
CA TRP A 337 16.79 -2.39 21.85
C TRP A 337 18.24 -1.99 22.13
N GLN A 338 18.65 -0.77 21.75
CA GLN A 338 19.95 -0.19 22.08
C GLN A 338 19.90 0.66 23.37
N TYR A 339 18.76 0.69 24.07
CA TYR A 339 18.51 1.44 25.29
C TYR A 339 17.99 0.54 26.42
N ASP A 340 17.63 1.15 27.55
CA ASP A 340 16.90 0.49 28.64
C ASP A 340 15.57 -0.11 28.16
N SER A 341 15.05 -1.05 28.95
CA SER A 341 13.79 -1.72 28.63
C SER A 341 12.65 -0.74 28.40
N VAL A 342 11.94 -0.93 27.30
CA VAL A 342 10.76 -0.15 26.94
C VAL A 342 9.69 -0.35 28.01
N SER A 343 9.12 0.75 28.51
CA SER A 343 8.02 0.73 29.49
C SER A 343 6.69 1.05 28.82
N GLU A 344 5.60 0.46 29.31
CA GLU A 344 4.24 0.79 28.88
C GLU A 344 3.90 2.29 29.06
N SER A 345 4.50 2.94 30.07
CA SER A 345 4.35 4.37 30.30
C SER A 345 4.91 5.27 29.18
N ALA A 346 5.71 4.72 28.26
CA ALA A 346 6.20 5.43 27.09
C ALA A 346 5.10 5.72 26.06
N PHE A 347 3.92 5.13 26.20
CA PHE A 347 2.81 5.26 25.25
C PHE A 347 1.58 5.88 25.90
N VAL A 348 0.79 6.62 25.11
CA VAL A 348 -0.55 7.07 25.49
C VAL A 348 -1.51 5.88 25.52
N SER A 349 -1.41 4.99 24.53
CA SER A 349 -2.21 3.77 24.46
C SER A 349 -1.49 2.67 23.68
N LEU A 350 -1.75 1.43 24.09
CA LEU A 350 -1.40 0.20 23.38
C LEU A 350 -2.66 -0.56 22.92
N ASP A 351 -3.82 0.07 23.03
CA ASP A 351 -5.06 -0.45 22.50
C ASP A 351 -5.08 -0.33 20.98
N TYR A 352 -5.02 -1.48 20.31
CA TYR A 352 -5.05 -1.61 18.86
C TYR A 352 -6.47 -1.75 18.28
N SER A 353 -7.52 -1.71 19.11
CA SER A 353 -8.92 -1.91 18.67
C SER A 353 -9.32 -0.99 17.50
N VAL A 354 -8.82 0.25 17.49
CA VAL A 354 -9.12 1.22 16.43
C VAL A 354 -8.42 0.88 15.11
N VAL A 355 -7.20 0.33 15.14
CA VAL A 355 -6.46 0.02 13.90
C VAL A 355 -6.96 -1.26 13.23
N ILE A 356 -7.60 -2.15 13.98
CA ILE A 356 -8.27 -3.36 13.45
C ILE A 356 -9.75 -3.14 13.12
N GLY A 357 -10.30 -1.96 13.39
CA GLY A 357 -11.70 -1.62 13.10
C GLY A 357 -11.92 -1.15 11.66
N GLU A 358 -13.12 -0.65 11.38
CA GLU A 358 -13.43 -0.09 10.06
C GLU A 358 -12.61 1.19 9.77
N ARG A 359 -12.27 1.37 8.49
CA ARG A 359 -11.78 2.64 7.97
C ARG A 359 -12.92 3.67 7.98
N LYS A 360 -12.55 4.95 7.93
CA LYS A 360 -13.48 6.01 7.55
C LYS A 360 -13.82 5.90 6.06
N ALA A 361 -14.87 6.58 5.63
CA ALA A 361 -15.30 6.63 4.23
C ALA A 361 -14.23 7.17 3.25
N ASP A 362 -13.26 7.96 3.73
CA ASP A 362 -12.12 8.45 2.93
C ASP A 362 -10.95 7.45 2.86
N GLY A 363 -11.14 6.22 3.35
CA GLY A 363 -10.13 5.17 3.45
C GLY A 363 -9.14 5.36 4.61
N SER A 364 -9.23 6.44 5.38
CA SER A 364 -8.33 6.66 6.53
C SER A 364 -8.66 5.73 7.69
N ILE A 365 -7.64 5.29 8.43
CA ILE A 365 -7.85 4.72 9.76
C ILE A 365 -8.35 5.84 10.70
N PRO A 366 -9.35 5.59 11.57
CA PRO A 366 -9.77 6.57 12.56
C PRO A 366 -8.60 7.03 13.44
N GLN A 367 -8.60 8.32 13.78
CA GLN A 367 -7.53 8.86 14.62
C GLN A 367 -7.51 8.13 15.96
N ASN A 368 -6.33 7.70 16.38
CA ASN A 368 -6.16 6.89 17.56
C ASN A 368 -4.83 7.22 18.25
N ASN A 369 -4.63 6.61 19.42
CA ASN A 369 -3.42 6.77 20.23
C ASN A 369 -2.59 5.49 20.28
N PHE A 370 -2.89 4.49 19.44
CA PHE A 370 -2.10 3.26 19.40
C PHE A 370 -0.66 3.60 19.05
N PHE A 371 0.29 3.17 19.87
CA PHE A 371 1.72 3.49 19.77
C PHE A 371 2.10 4.97 19.88
N LYS A 372 1.14 5.87 20.11
CA LYS A 372 1.45 7.28 20.27
C LYS A 372 2.33 7.48 21.51
N PRO A 373 3.49 8.15 21.40
CA PRO A 373 4.34 8.43 22.55
C PRO A 373 3.61 9.28 23.59
N SER A 374 3.76 8.93 24.87
CA SER A 374 3.31 9.79 25.98
C SER A 374 4.21 11.03 26.10
N LEU A 375 3.75 12.11 26.73
CA LEU A 375 4.53 13.36 26.86
C LEU A 375 5.87 13.18 27.60
N TYR A 376 6.03 12.10 28.37
CA TYR A 376 7.25 11.76 29.10
C TYR A 376 8.00 10.59 28.47
N SER A 377 7.61 10.19 27.26
CA SER A 377 8.23 9.09 26.55
C SER A 377 9.72 9.38 26.32
N PRO A 378 10.62 8.44 26.64
CA PRO A 378 12.04 8.59 26.36
C PRO A 378 12.34 8.51 24.85
N TYR A 379 11.32 8.35 24.00
CA TYR A 379 11.43 8.19 22.56
C TYR A 379 11.10 9.45 21.75
N ILE A 380 10.68 10.53 22.40
CA ILE A 380 10.40 11.83 21.74
C ILE A 380 11.71 12.55 21.42
N ASP A 381 11.82 13.08 20.20
CA ASP A 381 12.99 13.83 19.74
C ASP A 381 14.33 13.08 19.98
N LYS A 382 14.30 11.75 19.89
CA LYS A 382 15.46 10.87 20.21
C LYS A 382 16.00 10.08 19.04
N GLY A 383 15.33 10.08 17.90
CA GLY A 383 15.81 9.44 16.68
C GLY A 383 16.95 10.19 16.02
N VAL A 384 17.38 9.68 14.88
CA VAL A 384 18.32 10.31 13.95
C VAL A 384 17.59 10.67 12.66
N ASP A 385 17.93 11.81 12.07
CA ASP A 385 17.37 12.22 10.78
C ASP A 385 17.80 11.22 9.68
N VAL A 386 16.80 10.58 9.08
CA VAL A 386 16.95 9.61 7.98
C VAL A 386 16.40 10.15 6.65
N GLY A 387 16.14 11.45 6.56
CA GLY A 387 15.56 12.10 5.39
C GLY A 387 14.03 11.97 5.30
N LEU A 388 13.37 11.47 6.35
CA LEU A 388 11.92 11.41 6.46
C LEU A 388 11.40 12.66 7.19
N LEU A 389 10.13 13.03 6.94
CA LEU A 389 9.51 14.16 7.64
C LEU A 389 9.30 13.83 9.13
N TYR A 390 9.75 14.74 10.00
CA TYR A 390 9.49 14.70 11.43
C TYR A 390 9.22 16.11 11.97
N TYR A 391 8.76 16.21 13.21
CA TYR A 391 8.52 17.50 13.86
C TYR A 391 9.22 17.59 15.20
N GLY A 392 10.01 18.65 15.39
CA GLY A 392 10.73 18.89 16.64
C GLY A 392 12.22 19.03 16.39
N ASN A 393 13.02 18.54 17.33
CA ASN A 393 14.47 18.59 17.25
C ASN A 393 15.07 17.36 16.54
N ALA A 394 14.34 16.24 16.52
CA ALA A 394 14.71 14.99 15.87
C ALA A 394 13.46 14.11 15.69
N PRO A 395 13.47 13.07 14.85
CA PRO A 395 12.35 12.14 14.77
C PRO A 395 12.12 11.38 16.07
N GLU A 396 10.91 10.89 16.26
CA GLU A 396 10.59 9.91 17.29
C GLU A 396 11.27 8.56 17.02
N ILE A 397 11.50 7.77 18.06
CA ILE A 397 11.78 6.32 17.90
C ILE A 397 10.43 5.59 17.86
N GLY A 398 10.19 4.85 16.78
CA GLY A 398 8.94 4.15 16.50
C GLY A 398 8.17 4.74 15.31
N ALA A 399 6.99 4.18 15.07
CA ALA A 399 6.16 4.44 13.88
C ALA A 399 5.23 5.63 13.98
N VAL A 400 5.11 6.23 15.17
CA VAL A 400 4.15 7.31 15.43
C VAL A 400 4.87 8.52 15.97
N GLU A 401 4.86 9.59 15.18
CA GLU A 401 5.33 10.90 15.60
C GLU A 401 4.30 11.56 16.53
N ILE A 402 4.74 12.10 17.67
CA ILE A 402 3.82 12.65 18.69
C ILE A 402 3.09 13.90 18.19
N ARG A 403 3.76 14.69 17.35
CA ARG A 403 3.26 15.97 16.81
C ARG A 403 2.53 15.80 15.47
N ILE A 404 2.52 14.60 14.91
CA ILE A 404 1.75 14.26 13.71
C ILE A 404 0.51 13.47 14.15
N PHE A 405 -0.60 14.18 14.35
CA PHE A 405 -1.89 13.58 14.77
C PHE A 405 -2.57 12.72 13.71
N ARG A 406 -1.89 12.44 12.60
CA ARG A 406 -2.40 11.62 11.51
C ARG A 406 -1.31 10.61 11.17
N ILE A 407 -1.66 9.34 11.09
CA ILE A 407 -1.04 8.48 10.05
C ILE A 407 -1.13 9.34 8.79
N ILE A 408 -0.02 9.78 8.22
CA ILE A 408 -0.04 10.74 7.12
C ILE A 408 -0.69 10.05 5.92
N ILE A 409 -2.01 10.15 5.85
CA ILE A 409 -2.77 10.01 4.62
C ILE A 409 -2.41 11.26 3.84
N PRO A 410 -1.65 11.15 2.72
CA PRO A 410 -1.58 12.25 1.80
C PRO A 410 -3.01 12.62 1.45
N LYS A 411 -3.31 13.92 1.60
CA LYS A 411 -4.52 14.53 1.04
C LYS A 411 -4.67 13.98 -0.38
N ASP A 412 -5.86 13.47 -0.69
CA ASP A 412 -6.20 12.81 -1.95
C ASP A 412 -5.31 13.29 -3.10
N PRO A 413 -4.40 12.44 -3.62
CA PRO A 413 -3.42 12.87 -4.60
C PRO A 413 -4.11 13.35 -5.90
N LEU A 414 -5.40 13.04 -6.06
CA LEU A 414 -6.30 13.52 -7.11
C LEU A 414 -6.59 15.04 -7.09
N THR A 415 -6.24 15.77 -6.02
CA THR A 415 -6.44 17.25 -5.98
C THR A 415 -5.32 18.07 -6.62
N THR A 416 -4.24 17.43 -7.09
CA THR A 416 -3.17 18.08 -7.85
C THR A 416 -2.80 17.23 -9.07
N PRO A 417 -3.26 17.58 -10.29
CA PRO A 417 -2.97 16.82 -11.52
C PRO A 417 -1.49 16.72 -11.91
N ALA A 418 -0.59 17.40 -11.20
CA ALA A 418 0.82 17.57 -11.60
C ALA A 418 1.83 16.77 -10.76
N LEU A 419 1.39 15.97 -9.79
CA LEU A 419 2.29 15.28 -8.86
C LEU A 419 2.12 13.75 -8.81
N LEU A 420 1.37 13.16 -9.74
CA LEU A 420 1.03 11.73 -9.66
C LEU A 420 1.72 10.81 -10.66
N PHE A 421 2.48 11.31 -11.65
CA PHE A 421 3.19 10.46 -12.62
C PHE A 421 4.49 11.09 -13.09
#